data_AF-S4MWS6-F1
#
_entry.id   AF-S4MWS6-F1
#
_cell.length_a   1.000
_cell.length_b   1.000
_cell.length_c   1.000
_cell.angle_alpha   90.00
_cell.angle_beta   90.00
_cell.angle_gamma   90.00
#
_symmetry.space_group_name_H-M   'P 1'
#
loop_
_entity.id
_entity.type
_entity.pdbx_description
1 polymer ?
#
loop_
_entity_poly.entity_id
_entity_poly.type
_entity_poly.pdbx_seq_one_letter_code
_entity_poly.pdbx_strand_id
1 'polypeptide(L)'
;MPGKGEVLWRSLLVTAGTIVCFIDADLKDFSSEFVSGIVGPLLTDPDVALVKGMYDRPLGGAAGQGGRVTELMARPLLNMHWPQLAGFVQPLGGEYAARRSLLEQLPFPVGYGVELGMLVDALHLVGLDALAQVDVGVRKHRHQDGQALGRMAAAIYRTAQLRLARGHLIRPSLTQFERGGDGFEPRTYSVDTEERPPMVEIAEYQARKAA
;
A
#
# COMPACT_ATOMS: atom_id res chain seq x y z
N MET A 1 17.79 -1.14 -0.37
CA MET A 1 17.30 0.22 -0.70
C MET A 1 16.40 0.70 0.42
N PRO A 2 16.24 2.01 0.64
CA PRO A 2 15.22 2.52 1.56
C PRO A 2 13.81 2.43 0.92
N GLY A 3 12.76 2.36 1.74
CA GLY A 3 11.36 2.45 1.29
C GLY A 3 10.43 1.42 1.92
N LYS A 4 9.14 1.76 2.07
CA LYS A 4 8.13 0.89 2.71
C LYS A 4 8.03 -0.47 2.02
N GLY A 5 7.86 -0.48 0.69
CA GLY A 5 7.76 -1.73 -0.07
C GLY A 5 8.97 -2.66 0.05
N GLU A 6 10.19 -2.12 0.15
CA GLU A 6 11.40 -2.93 0.40
C GLU A 6 11.29 -3.68 1.72
N VAL A 7 10.89 -2.98 2.79
CA VAL A 7 10.79 -3.54 4.14
C VAL A 7 9.74 -4.64 4.17
N LEU A 8 8.57 -4.39 3.57
CA LEU A 8 7.49 -5.36 3.47
C LEU A 8 7.92 -6.61 2.69
N TRP A 9 8.56 -6.42 1.53
CA TRP A 9 9.05 -7.54 0.71
C TRP A 9 10.08 -8.38 1.46
N ARG A 10 11.10 -7.75 2.05
CA ARG A 10 12.13 -8.45 2.85
C ARG A 10 11.54 -9.17 4.07
N SER A 11 10.45 -8.65 4.63
CA SER A 11 9.79 -9.30 5.78
C SER A 11 9.31 -10.72 5.45
N LEU A 12 8.95 -11.00 4.19
CA LEU A 12 8.53 -12.34 3.77
C LEU A 12 9.65 -13.37 3.92
N LEU A 13 10.91 -12.96 3.74
CA LEU A 13 12.08 -13.82 3.87
C LEU A 13 12.37 -14.24 5.32
N VAL A 14 11.96 -13.43 6.29
CA VAL A 14 12.27 -13.62 7.72
C VAL A 14 11.06 -14.07 8.55
N THR A 15 9.87 -14.08 7.97
CA THR A 15 8.64 -14.56 8.60
C THR A 15 8.27 -15.94 8.08
N ALA A 16 7.60 -16.76 8.90
CA ALA A 16 7.22 -18.14 8.56
C ALA A 16 5.70 -18.39 8.57
N GLY A 17 4.89 -17.46 9.07
CA GLY A 17 3.43 -17.64 9.18
C GLY A 17 2.74 -17.80 7.83
N THR A 18 1.73 -18.69 7.76
CA THR A 18 0.90 -18.90 6.57
C THR A 18 -0.01 -17.70 6.25
N ILE A 19 -0.32 -16.89 7.27
CA ILE A 19 -0.91 -15.57 7.16
C ILE A 19 0.13 -14.56 7.62
N VAL A 20 0.29 -13.48 6.87
CA VAL A 20 1.15 -12.35 7.23
C VAL A 20 0.27 -11.13 7.44
N CYS A 21 0.43 -10.49 8.60
CA CYS A 21 -0.31 -9.31 9.01
C CYS A 21 0.64 -8.12 9.06
N PHE A 22 0.34 -7.07 8.32
CA PHE A 22 1.07 -5.82 8.30
C PHE A 22 0.30 -4.75 9.08
N ILE A 23 1.01 -4.06 9.96
CA ILE A 23 0.49 -2.99 10.81
C ILE A 23 1.49 -1.85 10.78
N ASP A 24 1.04 -0.62 10.51
CA ASP A 24 1.93 0.54 10.57
C ASP A 24 2.39 0.78 12.01
N ALA A 25 3.70 1.04 12.19
CA ALA A 25 4.30 1.22 13.50
C ALA A 25 4.04 2.60 14.14
N ASP A 26 3.38 3.52 13.43
CA ASP A 26 3.09 4.89 13.88
C ASP A 26 1.64 5.09 14.35
N LEU A 27 0.90 4.00 14.57
CA LEU A 27 -0.43 4.02 15.12
C LEU A 27 -0.43 4.55 16.57
N LYS A 28 -1.38 5.45 16.85
CA LYS A 28 -1.71 5.90 18.21
C LYS A 28 -2.96 5.19 18.68
N ASP A 29 -3.05 4.93 19.98
CA ASP A 29 -4.18 4.21 20.62
C ASP A 29 -4.40 2.81 19.99
N PHE A 30 -3.33 2.02 19.86
CA PHE A 30 -3.39 0.69 19.24
C PHE A 30 -4.27 -0.29 20.04
N SER A 31 -5.18 -0.95 19.33
CA SER A 31 -6.02 -2.05 19.83
C SER A 31 -5.62 -3.36 19.13
N SER A 32 -5.64 -4.48 19.86
CA SER A 32 -5.45 -5.82 19.27
C SER A 32 -6.56 -6.19 18.28
N GLU A 33 -7.67 -5.47 18.29
CA GLU A 33 -8.77 -5.56 17.31
C GLU A 33 -8.31 -5.23 15.89
N PHE A 34 -7.29 -4.38 15.72
CA PHE A 34 -6.70 -4.13 14.39
C PHE A 34 -6.16 -5.41 13.76
N VAL A 35 -5.48 -6.24 14.56
CA VAL A 35 -4.87 -7.50 14.10
C VAL A 35 -5.93 -8.59 14.00
N SER A 36 -6.69 -8.82 15.07
CA SER A 36 -7.70 -9.88 15.11
C SER A 36 -8.82 -9.64 14.09
N GLY A 37 -9.19 -8.38 13.83
CA GLY A 37 -10.15 -8.00 12.82
C GLY A 37 -9.72 -8.40 11.40
N ILE A 38 -8.53 -7.97 10.95
CA ILE A 38 -8.08 -8.27 9.58
C ILE A 38 -7.62 -9.72 9.39
N VAL A 39 -7.17 -10.39 10.45
CA VAL A 39 -6.82 -11.82 10.38
C VAL A 39 -8.06 -12.72 10.42
N GLY A 40 -9.14 -12.27 11.06
CA GLY A 40 -10.39 -13.02 11.25
C GLY A 40 -10.91 -13.69 9.97
N PRO A 41 -11.19 -12.94 8.89
CA PRO A 41 -11.68 -13.53 7.65
C PRO A 41 -10.75 -14.58 7.04
N LEU A 42 -9.43 -14.41 7.17
CA LEU A 42 -8.45 -15.38 6.64
C LEU A 42 -8.43 -16.70 7.43
N LEU A 43 -8.90 -16.69 8.68
CA LEU A 43 -9.02 -17.88 9.53
C LEU A 43 -10.36 -18.59 9.33
N THR A 44 -11.42 -17.86 8.98
CA THR A 44 -12.78 -18.40 8.89
C THR A 44 -13.24 -18.68 7.46
N ASP A 45 -12.60 -18.06 6.47
CA ASP A 45 -12.95 -18.20 5.06
C ASP A 45 -11.71 -18.64 4.24
N PRO A 46 -11.71 -19.88 3.68
CA PRO A 46 -10.60 -20.37 2.88
C PRO A 46 -10.43 -19.63 1.55
N ASP A 47 -11.49 -19.03 1.01
CA ASP A 47 -11.49 -18.39 -0.32
C ASP A 47 -10.96 -16.94 -0.25
N VAL A 48 -10.97 -16.32 0.94
CA VAL A 48 -10.35 -15.01 1.16
C VAL A 48 -8.82 -15.13 1.21
N ALA A 49 -8.15 -14.30 0.42
CA ALA A 49 -6.70 -14.27 0.28
C ALA A 49 -6.05 -12.96 0.79
N LEU A 50 -6.77 -11.84 0.75
CA LEU A 50 -6.31 -10.51 1.22
C LEU A 50 -7.44 -9.80 1.97
N VAL A 51 -7.13 -9.23 3.14
CA VAL A 51 -8.06 -8.44 3.95
C VAL A 51 -7.44 -7.08 4.24
N LYS A 52 -8.15 -6.00 3.87
CA LYS A 52 -7.79 -4.62 4.21
C LYS A 52 -8.52 -4.16 5.48
N GLY A 53 -7.84 -3.45 6.37
CA GLY A 53 -8.53 -2.66 7.39
C GLY A 53 -9.23 -1.46 6.76
N MET A 54 -10.50 -1.24 7.10
CA MET A 54 -11.20 0.02 6.87
C MET A 54 -11.44 0.72 8.21
N TYR A 55 -11.38 2.04 8.20
CA TYR A 55 -11.45 2.85 9.41
C TYR A 55 -11.78 4.29 9.07
N ASP A 56 -12.28 5.00 10.08
CA ASP A 56 -12.42 6.44 10.07
C ASP A 56 -11.07 7.13 10.33
N ARG A 57 -10.83 8.22 9.58
CA ARG A 57 -9.67 9.10 9.76
C ARG A 57 -10.10 10.51 10.16
N PRO A 58 -10.27 10.79 11.47
CA PRO A 58 -10.56 12.14 11.93
C PRO A 58 -9.34 13.05 11.72
N LEU A 59 -9.55 14.27 11.22
CA LEU A 59 -8.51 15.31 11.14
C LEU A 59 -9.08 16.61 11.69
N GLY A 60 -8.44 17.18 12.72
CA GLY A 60 -8.89 18.43 13.35
C GLY A 60 -10.30 18.39 13.95
N GLY A 61 -10.83 17.22 14.30
CA GLY A 61 -12.18 17.06 14.86
C GLY A 61 -13.30 16.90 13.83
N ALA A 62 -13.00 17.02 12.52
CA ALA A 62 -13.94 16.67 11.45
C ALA A 62 -13.63 15.27 10.89
N ALA A 63 -14.68 14.47 10.70
CA ALA A 63 -14.58 13.18 10.03
C ALA A 63 -14.16 13.37 8.56
N GLY A 64 -13.27 12.51 8.04
CA GLY A 64 -13.03 12.38 6.60
C GLY A 64 -11.93 13.25 5.96
N GLN A 65 -11.18 14.05 6.73
CA GLN A 65 -10.09 14.86 6.16
C GLN A 65 -8.70 14.20 6.20
N GLY A 66 -8.55 13.05 6.88
CA GLY A 66 -7.34 12.22 6.78
C GLY A 66 -7.39 11.33 5.53
N GLY A 67 -6.27 11.21 4.80
CA GLY A 67 -6.23 10.42 3.56
C GLY A 67 -6.35 11.22 2.26
N ARG A 68 -5.91 12.48 2.23
CA ARG A 68 -5.87 13.32 1.01
C ARG A 68 -5.36 12.59 -0.24
N VAL A 69 -4.30 11.78 -0.13
CA VAL A 69 -3.77 11.01 -1.28
C VAL A 69 -4.70 9.85 -1.66
N THR A 70 -5.39 9.24 -0.68
CA THR A 70 -6.45 8.26 -0.96
C THR A 70 -7.56 8.90 -1.80
N GLU A 71 -8.07 10.05 -1.38
CA GLU A 71 -9.20 10.73 -2.04
C GLU A 71 -8.83 11.39 -3.38
N LEU A 72 -7.65 12.01 -3.47
CA LEU A 72 -7.26 12.81 -4.64
C LEU A 72 -6.42 12.04 -5.66
N MET A 73 -5.91 10.86 -5.31
CA MET A 73 -5.03 10.07 -6.20
C MET A 73 -5.53 8.63 -6.36
N ALA A 74 -5.61 7.84 -5.29
CA ALA A 74 -5.91 6.42 -5.40
C ALA A 74 -7.36 6.15 -5.83
N ARG A 75 -8.35 6.76 -5.17
CA ARG A 75 -9.78 6.54 -5.52
C ARG A 75 -10.10 6.94 -6.95
N PRO A 76 -9.68 8.11 -7.48
CA PRO A 76 -9.89 8.44 -8.89
C PRO A 76 -9.26 7.41 -9.82
N LEU A 77 -8.01 7.01 -9.59
CA LEU A 77 -7.33 5.99 -10.40
C LEU A 77 -8.08 4.66 -10.40
N LEU A 78 -8.44 4.15 -9.20
CA LEU A 78 -9.15 2.89 -9.06
C LEU A 78 -10.51 2.95 -9.76
N ASN A 79 -11.29 4.01 -9.57
CA ASN A 79 -12.61 4.13 -10.22
C ASN A 79 -12.51 4.17 -11.75
N MET A 80 -11.49 4.84 -12.30
CA MET A 80 -11.34 4.99 -13.75
C MET A 80 -10.69 3.78 -14.43
N HIS A 81 -9.89 2.99 -13.71
CA HIS A 81 -9.04 1.97 -14.31
C HIS A 81 -9.20 0.56 -13.73
N TRP A 82 -9.64 0.44 -12.48
CA TRP A 82 -9.93 -0.83 -11.80
C TRP A 82 -11.24 -0.72 -11.01
N PRO A 83 -12.39 -0.51 -11.68
CA PRO A 83 -13.65 -0.18 -11.00
C PRO A 83 -14.13 -1.24 -10.01
N GLN A 84 -13.71 -2.50 -10.17
CA GLN A 84 -13.93 -3.57 -9.20
C GLN A 84 -13.37 -3.25 -7.80
N LEU A 85 -12.34 -2.40 -7.71
CA LEU A 85 -11.72 -1.97 -6.46
C LEU A 85 -12.32 -0.67 -5.89
N ALA A 86 -13.31 -0.07 -6.55
CA ALA A 86 -13.90 1.19 -6.10
C ALA A 86 -14.57 1.11 -4.72
N GLY A 87 -14.97 -0.10 -4.29
CA GLY A 87 -15.59 -0.36 -3.00
C GLY A 87 -14.63 -0.37 -1.80
N PHE A 88 -13.30 -0.37 -2.03
CA PHE A 88 -12.33 -0.35 -0.94
C PHE A 88 -12.31 1.00 -0.24
N VAL A 89 -12.59 1.01 1.07
CA VAL A 89 -12.69 2.26 1.85
C VAL A 89 -11.30 2.89 2.07
N GLN A 90 -10.29 2.08 2.36
CA GLN A 90 -8.90 2.52 2.61
C GLN A 90 -7.92 1.74 1.73
N PRO A 91 -7.90 1.97 0.40
CA PRO A 91 -7.05 1.20 -0.53
C PRO A 91 -5.55 1.35 -0.23
N LEU A 92 -5.13 2.50 0.32
CA LEU A 92 -3.75 2.77 0.72
C LEU A 92 -3.48 2.52 2.21
N GLY A 93 -4.39 1.86 2.94
CA GLY A 93 -4.22 1.58 4.36
C GLY A 93 -3.03 0.65 4.61
N GLY A 94 -2.21 0.95 5.62
CA GLY A 94 -1.07 0.11 6.00
C GLY A 94 -1.45 -1.13 6.81
N GLU A 95 -2.69 -1.19 7.28
CA GLU A 95 -3.25 -2.29 8.06
C GLU A 95 -3.95 -3.28 7.13
N TYR A 96 -3.31 -4.42 6.91
CA TYR A 96 -3.88 -5.50 6.10
C TYR A 96 -3.20 -6.83 6.42
N ALA A 97 -3.91 -7.92 6.15
CA ALA A 97 -3.38 -9.26 6.26
C ALA A 97 -3.64 -10.04 4.97
N ALA A 98 -2.76 -10.97 4.64
CA ALA A 98 -2.93 -11.82 3.48
C ALA A 98 -2.33 -13.20 3.70
N ARG A 99 -2.81 -14.17 2.93
CA ARG A 99 -2.17 -15.49 2.83
C ARG A 99 -0.78 -15.31 2.23
N ARG A 100 0.21 -15.96 2.84
CA ARG A 100 1.60 -15.97 2.34
C ARG A 100 1.67 -16.41 0.90
N SER A 101 0.87 -17.41 0.51
CA SER A 101 0.80 -17.94 -0.86
C SER A 101 0.42 -16.87 -1.89
N LEU A 102 -0.40 -15.88 -1.53
CA LEU A 102 -0.67 -14.72 -2.38
C LEU A 102 0.55 -13.80 -2.39
N LEU A 103 1.00 -13.35 -1.21
CA LEU A 103 2.07 -12.34 -1.09
C LEU A 103 3.37 -12.75 -1.79
N GLU A 104 3.74 -14.03 -1.76
CA GLU A 104 4.98 -14.51 -2.38
C GLU A 104 4.95 -14.48 -3.91
N GLN A 105 3.76 -14.41 -4.52
CA GLN A 105 3.57 -14.33 -5.98
C GLN A 105 3.48 -12.89 -6.49
N LEU A 106 3.30 -11.90 -5.62
CA LEU A 106 3.15 -10.50 -6.02
C LEU A 106 4.51 -9.79 -6.10
N PRO A 107 4.74 -8.94 -7.12
CA PRO A 107 5.84 -7.98 -7.08
C PRO A 107 5.54 -6.88 -6.04
N PHE A 108 6.60 -6.27 -5.49
CA PHE A 108 6.47 -5.20 -4.50
C PHE A 108 7.09 -3.91 -5.03
N PRO A 109 6.28 -2.89 -5.39
CA PRO A 109 6.80 -1.55 -5.67
C PRO A 109 7.62 -1.04 -4.50
N VAL A 110 8.80 -0.49 -4.76
CA VAL A 110 9.60 0.15 -3.72
C VAL A 110 8.94 1.49 -3.33
N GLY A 111 8.93 1.81 -2.04
CA GLY A 111 8.34 3.06 -1.53
C GLY A 111 6.84 2.97 -1.26
N TYR A 112 6.12 4.08 -1.51
CA TYR A 112 4.71 4.27 -1.12
C TYR A 112 3.67 3.72 -2.11
N GLY A 113 4.10 3.19 -3.25
CA GLY A 113 3.21 2.57 -4.23
C GLY A 113 2.75 1.16 -3.85
N VAL A 114 3.38 0.56 -2.83
CA VAL A 114 3.23 -0.87 -2.50
C VAL A 114 1.78 -1.26 -2.19
N GLU A 115 1.02 -0.45 -1.45
CA GLU A 115 -0.38 -0.78 -1.14
C GLU A 115 -1.28 -0.77 -2.38
N LEU A 116 -1.09 0.19 -3.29
CA LEU A 116 -1.85 0.24 -4.55
C LEU A 116 -1.47 -0.95 -5.44
N GLY A 117 -0.16 -1.17 -5.63
CA GLY A 117 0.35 -2.27 -6.45
C GLY A 117 -0.18 -3.60 -5.97
N MET A 118 -0.05 -3.88 -4.67
CA MET A 118 -0.57 -5.11 -4.06
C MET A 118 -2.06 -5.30 -4.28
N LEU A 119 -2.89 -4.26 -4.11
CA LEU A 119 -4.34 -4.38 -4.28
C LEU A 119 -4.72 -4.69 -5.73
N VAL A 120 -4.08 -4.02 -6.69
CA VAL A 120 -4.31 -4.24 -8.13
C VAL A 120 -3.81 -5.61 -8.57
N ASP A 121 -2.60 -5.99 -8.15
CA ASP A 121 -1.97 -7.24 -8.56
C ASP A 121 -2.70 -8.44 -7.91
N ALA A 122 -3.19 -8.29 -6.66
CA ALA A 122 -4.06 -9.28 -6.03
C ALA A 122 -5.38 -9.45 -6.77
N LEU A 123 -6.04 -8.35 -7.19
CA LEU A 123 -7.26 -8.44 -8.02
C LEU A 123 -7.02 -9.28 -9.28
N HIS A 124 -5.91 -9.02 -9.99
CA HIS A 124 -5.61 -9.75 -11.21
C HIS A 124 -5.28 -11.24 -10.97
N LEU A 125 -4.65 -11.56 -9.83
CA LEU A 125 -4.21 -12.92 -9.55
C LEU A 125 -5.30 -13.81 -8.94
N VAL A 126 -6.10 -13.27 -8.01
CA VAL A 126 -7.07 -14.07 -7.23
C VAL A 126 -8.53 -13.61 -7.39
N GLY A 127 -8.78 -12.53 -8.14
CA GLY A 127 -10.14 -12.00 -8.35
C GLY A 127 -10.67 -11.20 -7.16
N LEU A 128 -11.78 -10.50 -7.37
CA LEU A 128 -12.39 -9.62 -6.36
C LEU A 128 -12.94 -10.40 -5.16
N ASP A 129 -13.52 -11.57 -5.41
CA ASP A 129 -14.18 -12.38 -4.37
C ASP A 129 -13.21 -12.90 -3.31
N ALA A 130 -11.91 -12.98 -3.65
CA ALA A 130 -10.85 -13.33 -2.72
C ALA A 130 -10.32 -12.13 -1.89
N LEU A 131 -10.86 -10.92 -2.10
CA LEU A 131 -10.46 -9.72 -1.39
C LEU A 131 -11.58 -9.24 -0.46
N ALA A 132 -11.23 -8.94 0.79
CA ALA A 132 -12.18 -8.47 1.79
C ALA A 132 -11.70 -7.19 2.50
N GLN A 133 -12.61 -6.56 3.25
CA GLN A 133 -12.29 -5.46 4.15
C GLN A 133 -13.03 -5.61 5.47
N VAL A 134 -12.39 -5.16 6.56
CA VAL A 134 -12.95 -5.25 7.93
C VAL A 134 -12.86 -3.89 8.59
N ASP A 135 -13.96 -3.44 9.20
CA ASP A 135 -13.97 -2.23 10.01
C ASP A 135 -13.17 -2.46 11.29
N VAL A 136 -12.12 -1.65 11.48
CA VAL A 136 -11.28 -1.65 12.69
C VAL A 136 -11.46 -0.35 13.48
N GLY A 137 -12.55 0.38 13.23
CA GLY A 137 -12.95 1.56 13.98
C GLY A 137 -12.19 2.82 13.57
N VAL A 138 -11.51 3.46 14.53
CA VAL A 138 -10.89 4.77 14.34
C VAL A 138 -9.37 4.65 14.31
N ARG A 139 -8.74 5.16 13.25
CA ARG A 139 -7.28 5.18 13.11
C ARG A 139 -6.71 6.58 13.33
N LYS A 140 -5.86 6.72 14.35
CA LYS A 140 -5.06 7.93 14.60
C LYS A 140 -3.60 7.65 14.27
N HIS A 141 -2.99 8.49 13.44
CA HIS A 141 -1.59 8.36 13.06
C HIS A 141 -0.95 9.74 12.85
N ARG A 142 0.37 9.77 12.62
CA ARG A 142 1.08 11.04 12.43
C ARG A 142 0.68 11.70 11.10
N HIS A 143 0.39 13.00 11.15
CA HIS A 143 0.11 13.77 9.94
C HIS A 143 1.39 14.04 9.14
N GLN A 144 1.27 13.88 7.82
CA GLN A 144 2.31 14.23 6.85
C GLN A 144 2.04 15.64 6.30
N ASP A 145 3.12 16.37 6.00
CA ASP A 145 3.04 17.67 5.34
C ASP A 145 2.56 17.54 3.88
N GLY A 146 2.09 18.64 3.29
CA GLY A 146 1.54 18.63 1.92
C GLY A 146 2.56 18.24 0.84
N GLN A 147 3.83 18.56 1.02
CA GLN A 147 4.87 18.24 0.04
C GLN A 147 5.19 16.74 0.05
N ALA A 148 5.25 16.12 1.23
CA ALA A 148 5.37 14.68 1.41
C ALA A 148 4.20 13.93 0.76
N LEU A 149 2.98 14.45 0.87
CA LEU A 149 1.83 13.89 0.18
C LEU A 149 1.94 14.01 -1.36
N GLY A 150 2.49 15.10 -1.87
CA GLY A 150 2.76 15.24 -3.31
C GLY A 150 3.75 14.19 -3.83
N ARG A 151 4.83 13.93 -3.08
CA ARG A 151 5.79 12.86 -3.42
C ARG A 151 5.15 11.47 -3.35
N MET A 152 4.33 11.22 -2.33
CA MET A 152 3.56 9.98 -2.21
C MET A 152 2.60 9.78 -3.39
N ALA A 153 1.86 10.82 -3.79
CA ALA A 153 0.96 10.78 -4.93
C ALA A 153 1.71 10.47 -6.24
N ALA A 154 2.89 11.05 -6.45
CA ALA A 154 3.71 10.75 -7.62
C ALA A 154 4.17 9.28 -7.68
N ALA A 155 4.54 8.69 -6.54
CA ALA A 155 4.88 7.27 -6.45
C ALA A 155 3.67 6.37 -6.79
N ILE A 156 2.50 6.67 -6.21
CA ILE A 156 1.25 5.93 -6.48
C ILE A 156 0.85 6.04 -7.96
N TYR A 157 0.93 7.25 -8.53
CA TYR A 157 0.65 7.44 -9.95
C TYR A 157 1.61 6.63 -10.82
N ARG A 158 2.90 6.61 -10.51
CA ARG A 158 3.87 5.78 -11.22
C ARG A 158 3.52 4.29 -11.13
N THR A 159 3.23 3.77 -9.93
CA THR A 159 2.81 2.38 -9.76
C THR A 159 1.58 2.06 -10.62
N ALA A 160 0.58 2.95 -10.67
CA ALA A 160 -0.58 2.78 -11.54
C ALA A 160 -0.19 2.74 -13.03
N GLN A 161 0.68 3.66 -13.49
CA GLN A 161 1.13 3.72 -14.89
C GLN A 161 1.83 2.43 -15.33
N LEU A 162 2.61 1.80 -14.43
CA LEU A 162 3.25 0.51 -14.70
C LEU A 162 2.23 -0.59 -14.96
N ARG A 163 1.18 -0.71 -14.13
CA ARG A 163 0.11 -1.70 -14.34
C ARG A 163 -0.75 -1.41 -15.57
N LEU A 164 -0.92 -0.14 -15.92
CA LEU A 164 -1.65 0.25 -17.12
C LEU A 164 -0.88 0.02 -18.43
N ALA A 165 0.35 -0.50 -18.36
CA ALA A 165 1.27 -0.64 -19.49
C ALA A 165 1.40 0.65 -20.33
N ARG A 166 1.22 1.81 -19.68
CA ARG A 166 1.36 3.11 -20.33
C ARG A 166 2.84 3.39 -20.53
N GLY A 167 3.19 3.98 -21.68
CA GLY A 167 4.56 4.15 -22.15
C GLY A 167 5.54 4.76 -21.14
N HIS A 168 6.83 4.65 -21.43
CA HIS A 168 7.91 5.11 -20.55
C HIS A 168 7.70 6.55 -20.07
N LEU A 169 7.88 6.78 -18.77
CA LEU A 169 7.92 8.14 -18.23
C LEU A 169 9.12 8.88 -18.85
N ILE A 170 8.85 10.04 -19.44
CA ILE A 170 9.90 10.92 -19.97
C ILE A 170 10.79 11.43 -18.82
N ARG A 171 10.22 11.65 -17.64
CA ARG A 171 10.93 12.14 -16.45
C ARG A 171 10.33 11.59 -15.15
N PRO A 172 10.95 10.60 -14.49
CA PRO A 172 10.48 10.04 -13.21
C PRO A 172 10.95 10.89 -12.02
N SER A 173 10.65 12.19 -12.02
CA SER A 173 10.94 13.08 -10.89
C SER A 173 9.84 14.11 -10.70
N LEU A 174 9.66 14.55 -9.45
CA LEU A 174 8.71 15.58 -9.07
C LEU A 174 9.48 16.82 -8.60
N THR A 175 9.27 17.95 -9.26
CA THR A 175 9.76 19.25 -8.78
C THR A 175 8.66 19.93 -7.97
N GLN A 176 8.97 20.28 -6.72
CA GLN A 176 8.12 21.06 -5.83
C GLN A 176 8.81 22.39 -5.51
N PHE A 177 8.06 23.37 -5.03
CA PHE A 177 8.59 24.70 -4.72
C PHE A 177 8.43 24.97 -3.22
N GLU A 178 9.51 25.41 -2.59
CA GLU A 178 9.55 25.88 -1.20
C GLU A 178 9.70 27.41 -1.19
N ARG A 179 9.20 28.09 -0.15
CA ARG A 179 9.39 29.54 0.01
C ARG A 179 10.70 29.78 0.75
N GLY A 180 11.68 30.35 0.06
CA GLY A 180 12.95 30.83 0.61
C GLY A 180 12.93 32.32 0.92
N GLY A 181 14.10 32.87 1.28
CA GLY A 181 14.25 34.30 1.64
C GLY A 181 13.98 35.25 0.47
N ASP A 182 14.41 34.86 -0.73
CA ASP A 182 14.33 35.71 -1.94
C ASP A 182 13.24 35.27 -2.93
N GLY A 183 12.35 34.34 -2.56
CA GLY A 183 11.27 33.89 -3.43
C GLY A 183 10.94 32.40 -3.31
N PHE A 184 10.56 31.78 -4.43
CA PHE A 184 10.31 30.34 -4.51
C PHE A 184 11.53 29.59 -5.01
N GLU A 185 11.94 28.55 -4.29
CA GLU A 185 13.08 27.70 -4.60
C GLU A 185 12.61 26.31 -5.08
N PRO A 186 13.03 25.85 -6.26
CA PRO A 186 12.66 24.54 -6.77
C PRO A 186 13.47 23.43 -6.09
N ARG A 187 12.79 22.37 -5.67
CA ARG A 187 13.39 21.11 -5.20
C ARG A 187 12.87 19.94 -5.99
N THR A 188 13.79 19.17 -6.57
CA THR A 188 13.46 18.01 -7.41
C THR A 188 13.75 16.73 -6.65
N TYR A 189 12.75 15.85 -6.60
CA TYR A 189 12.82 14.55 -5.94
C TYR A 189 12.67 13.44 -6.99
N SER A 190 13.48 12.39 -6.88
CA SER A 190 13.25 11.16 -7.65
C SER A 190 11.93 10.53 -7.23
N VAL A 191 11.21 9.99 -8.21
CA VAL A 191 10.07 9.10 -7.95
C VAL A 191 10.59 7.68 -8.07
N ASP A 192 10.41 6.86 -7.04
CA ASP A 192 10.88 5.48 -7.04
C ASP A 192 10.25 4.71 -8.22
N THR A 193 11.10 4.04 -9.01
CA THR A 193 10.67 3.27 -10.18
C THR A 193 10.97 1.78 -10.08
N GLU A 194 11.65 1.36 -9.00
CA GLU A 194 12.05 -0.03 -8.82
C GLU A 194 10.91 -0.86 -8.22
N GLU A 195 10.81 -2.11 -8.65
CA GLU A 195 9.93 -3.11 -8.07
C GLU A 195 10.75 -4.34 -7.71
N ARG A 196 10.43 -4.93 -6.55
CA ARG A 196 10.97 -6.23 -6.19
C ARG A 196 10.18 -7.33 -6.89
N PRO A 197 10.85 -8.37 -7.40
CA PRO A 197 10.17 -9.49 -8.02
C PRO A 197 9.33 -10.26 -6.99
N PRO A 198 8.38 -11.09 -7.44
CA PRO A 198 7.74 -12.09 -6.60
C PRO A 198 8.77 -12.82 -5.73
N MET A 199 8.49 -12.95 -4.43
CA MET A 199 9.41 -13.60 -3.49
C MET A 199 9.67 -15.07 -3.88
N VAL A 200 8.73 -15.72 -4.57
CA VAL A 200 8.94 -17.07 -5.12
C VAL A 200 10.06 -17.15 -6.16
N GLU A 201 10.46 -16.04 -6.79
CA GLU A 201 11.57 -16.02 -7.75
C GLU A 201 12.94 -15.92 -7.06
N ILE A 202 12.97 -15.72 -5.74
CA ILE A 202 14.21 -15.59 -4.97
C ILE A 202 14.71 -16.97 -4.52
N ALA A 203 15.90 -17.34 -4.97
CA ALA A 203 16.50 -18.65 -4.70
C ALA A 203 16.69 -18.91 -3.20
N GLU A 204 17.13 -17.92 -2.42
CA GLU A 204 17.30 -18.05 -0.98
C GLU A 204 15.97 -18.28 -0.24
N TYR A 205 14.88 -17.71 -0.75
CA TYR A 205 13.55 -17.93 -0.19
C TYR A 205 13.07 -19.36 -0.45
N GLN A 206 13.25 -19.86 -1.68
CA GLN A 206 12.91 -21.23 -2.05
C GLN A 206 13.71 -22.25 -1.24
N ALA A 207 15.00 -22.02 -1.06
CA ALA A 207 15.86 -22.87 -0.22
C ALA A 207 15.37 -22.95 1.23
N ARG A 208 14.89 -21.83 1.80
CA ARG A 208 14.33 -21.81 3.16
C ARG A 208 12.98 -22.51 3.28
N LYS A 209 12.15 -22.46 2.25
CA LYS A 209 10.82 -23.11 2.24
C LYS A 209 10.92 -24.64 2.14
N ALA A 210 12.01 -25.14 1.55
CA ALA A 210 12.27 -26.57 1.39
C ALA A 210 12.96 -27.23 2.60
N ALA A 211 13.53 -26.44 3.51
CA ALA A 211 14.23 -26.90 4.71
C ALA A 211 13.28 -27.06 5.90
#